data_AF-A0A853FSL5-F1
#
_entry.id   AF-A0A853FSL5-F1
#
_cell.length_a   1.000
_cell.length_b   1.000
_cell.length_c   1.000
_cell.angle_alpha   90.00
_cell.angle_beta   90.00
_cell.angle_gamma   90.00
#
_symmetry.space_group_name_H-M   'P 1'
#
loop_
_entity.id
_entity.type
_entity.pdbx_description
1 polymer ?
#
loop_
_entity_poly.entity_id
_entity_poly.type
_entity_poly.pdbx_seq_one_letter_code
_entity_poly.pdbx_strand_id
1 'polypeptide(L)'
;MARTTRFSFHLKIAAVVAMIVAADPLFLGGGMGSWIGVLALGWIALLLLARPALRRRPSLVALAIAAGFAAAMAHDPGLLGWVLFWSALSIAALMPRLGRFDDAWRWSLRLLTHGLSGPLTPVFDLISLSRARPRRGGRSASGLAVLLALPLAMTALFVALFATANPIIAQALGQIRLPRFDEVLFWGLTLAVVWPSLRPARWATRIPRHLRADIVLPAIPGASLLLSLFLFNIVFAIQNGLDLAFLWSGAPLPKGVTLADYAHRGAYPLIATALLAGLFVLVALKPGSASAANPMIRRLVVLWVAQNLLLVASSILRTLDYVDAYSLTGFRIAALAWMGLVAIGLALICWRMLAGKSAAWLINANALMAALVLSAASVVDLDASAAAWNVRHAREAGGRGVELDLCYLSYSGTSALLSLVELERRPLTPAFRDRVRYVRNLQFDALTQAQSDWRRWTWRGANRLAAARRLLGANPPLPAPLPPKAYRNCDGTIGFPEPPVETTPSPKPAARTAEDPVANAVANTTPPLTGTPSR
;
A
#
# COMPACT_ATOMS: atom_id res chain seq x y z
N MET A 1 28.91 -21.99 28.55
CA MET A 1 27.66 -21.34 28.09
C MET A 1 27.62 -19.81 28.15
N ALA A 2 28.30 -19.12 29.09
CA ALA A 2 28.22 -17.65 29.19
C ALA A 2 29.04 -16.85 28.16
N ARG A 3 30.12 -17.44 27.59
CA ARG A 3 30.90 -16.79 26.50
C ARG A 3 30.10 -16.76 25.18
N THR A 4 29.44 -17.86 24.80
CA THR A 4 28.66 -17.97 23.55
C THR A 4 27.46 -17.02 23.51
N THR A 5 26.84 -16.69 24.66
CA THR A 5 25.72 -15.73 24.73
C THR A 5 26.17 -14.27 24.62
N ARG A 6 27.38 -13.91 25.10
CA ARG A 6 27.96 -12.56 24.97
C ARG A 6 28.35 -12.24 23.53
N PHE A 7 29.06 -13.15 22.85
CA PHE A 7 29.40 -12.97 21.42
C PHE A 7 28.16 -12.79 20.53
N SER A 8 27.06 -13.51 20.85
CA SER A 8 25.79 -13.36 20.15
C SER A 8 25.11 -12.01 20.33
N PHE A 9 25.38 -11.26 21.41
CA PHE A 9 24.78 -9.95 21.63
C PHE A 9 25.52 -8.84 20.88
N HIS A 10 26.86 -8.82 20.96
CA HIS A 10 27.67 -7.86 20.23
C HIS A 10 27.50 -7.99 18.71
N LEU A 11 27.37 -9.22 18.20
CA LEU A 11 27.08 -9.46 16.78
C LEU A 11 25.75 -8.85 16.32
N LYS A 12 24.73 -8.84 17.20
CA LYS A 12 23.42 -8.21 16.89
C LYS A 12 23.50 -6.70 16.86
N ILE A 13 24.26 -6.10 17.78
CA ILE A 13 24.53 -4.66 17.75
C ILE A 13 25.29 -4.30 16.48
N ALA A 14 26.37 -5.04 16.16
CA ALA A 14 27.15 -4.82 14.95
C ALA A 14 26.29 -4.95 13.68
N ALA A 15 25.39 -5.94 13.62
CA ALA A 15 24.47 -6.10 12.49
C ALA A 15 23.52 -4.90 12.31
N VAL A 16 23.02 -4.33 13.41
CA VAL A 16 22.12 -3.17 13.37
C VAL A 16 22.88 -1.91 12.97
N VAL A 17 24.07 -1.70 13.53
CA VAL A 17 24.93 -0.58 13.16
C VAL A 17 25.30 -0.68 11.67
N ALA A 18 25.66 -1.87 11.19
CA ALA A 18 25.93 -2.09 9.77
C ALA A 18 24.71 -1.76 8.89
N MET A 19 23.49 -2.11 9.34
CA MET A 19 22.26 -1.79 8.63
C MET A 19 21.95 -0.30 8.62
N ILE A 20 22.16 0.40 9.73
CA ILE A 20 22.00 1.86 9.83
C ILE A 20 23.00 2.56 8.92
N VAL A 21 24.28 2.18 8.96
CA VAL A 21 25.34 2.75 8.10
C VAL A 21 25.04 2.49 6.61
N ALA A 22 24.55 1.30 6.27
CA ALA A 22 24.16 0.98 4.90
C ALA A 22 22.89 1.71 4.43
N ALA A 23 21.98 2.04 5.36
CA ALA A 23 20.77 2.79 5.09
C ALA A 23 20.99 4.30 5.11
N ASP A 24 22.01 4.82 5.79
CA ASP A 24 22.27 6.27 5.94
C ASP A 24 22.31 7.05 4.60
N PRO A 25 22.90 6.53 3.51
CA PRO A 25 22.87 7.19 2.20
C PRO A 25 21.47 7.42 1.60
N LEU A 26 20.43 6.69 2.05
CA LEU A 26 19.03 7.00 1.72
C LEU A 26 18.62 8.36 2.20
N PHE A 27 19.08 8.64 3.41
CA PHE A 27 19.00 9.87 4.15
C PHE A 27 18.92 11.08 3.23
N LEU A 28 20.00 11.14 2.47
CA LEU A 28 20.51 12.35 1.83
C LEU A 28 19.99 12.56 0.41
N GLY A 29 19.23 11.64 -0.17
CA GLY A 29 18.81 11.74 -1.57
C GLY A 29 17.37 11.36 -1.91
N GLY A 30 16.57 10.90 -0.94
CA GLY A 30 15.11 10.74 -1.09
C GLY A 30 14.66 9.81 -2.21
N GLY A 31 15.51 8.90 -2.68
CA GLY A 31 15.23 7.97 -3.77
C GLY A 31 14.96 6.55 -3.28
N MET A 32 13.88 5.94 -3.77
CA MET A 32 13.61 4.52 -3.59
C MET A 32 14.03 3.77 -4.87
N GLY A 33 15.28 3.30 -4.89
CA GLY A 33 15.84 2.53 -6.01
C GLY A 33 16.05 1.06 -5.68
N SER A 34 16.60 0.30 -6.63
CA SER A 34 16.90 -1.14 -6.51
C SER A 34 17.78 -1.50 -5.31
N TRP A 35 18.59 -0.56 -4.85
CA TRP A 35 19.51 -0.76 -3.73
C TRP A 35 18.74 -1.10 -2.41
N ILE A 36 17.45 -0.74 -2.28
CA ILE A 36 16.59 -1.19 -1.15
C ILE A 36 16.48 -2.72 -1.11
N GLY A 37 16.30 -3.36 -2.27
CA GLY A 37 16.26 -4.81 -2.37
C GLY A 37 17.60 -5.45 -1.99
N VAL A 38 18.72 -4.79 -2.33
CA VAL A 38 20.07 -5.23 -1.91
C VAL A 38 20.23 -5.10 -0.40
N LEU A 39 19.78 -3.99 0.20
CA LEU A 39 19.77 -3.79 1.64
C LEU A 39 18.93 -4.87 2.35
N ALA A 40 17.76 -5.21 1.79
CA ALA A 40 16.88 -6.27 2.28
C ALA A 40 17.54 -7.67 2.22
N LEU A 41 18.29 -7.98 1.16
CA LEU A 41 19.10 -9.21 1.07
C LEU A 41 20.24 -9.21 2.11
N GLY A 42 20.92 -8.07 2.27
CA GLY A 42 21.93 -7.87 3.31
C GLY A 42 21.36 -8.10 4.72
N TRP A 43 20.13 -7.67 4.97
CA TRP A 43 19.44 -7.92 6.23
C TRP A 43 19.19 -9.41 6.46
N ILE A 44 18.72 -10.15 5.45
CA ILE A 44 18.58 -11.61 5.54
C ILE A 44 19.92 -12.28 5.87
N ALA A 45 21.01 -11.88 5.22
CA ALA A 45 22.34 -12.42 5.47
C ALA A 45 22.81 -12.15 6.91
N LEU A 46 22.66 -10.91 7.38
CA LEU A 46 22.98 -10.53 8.76
C LEU A 46 22.14 -11.29 9.79
N LEU A 47 20.86 -11.56 9.50
CA LEU A 47 20.00 -12.38 10.36
C LEU A 47 20.48 -13.84 10.44
N LEU A 48 20.87 -14.45 9.33
CA LEU A 48 21.41 -15.81 9.28
C LEU A 48 22.74 -15.95 10.03
N LEU A 49 23.57 -14.89 10.03
CA LEU A 49 24.80 -14.81 10.81
C LEU A 49 24.52 -14.61 12.31
N ALA A 50 23.66 -13.66 12.65
CA ALA A 50 23.37 -13.31 14.04
C ALA A 50 22.49 -14.34 14.78
N ARG A 51 21.73 -15.17 14.05
CA ARG A 51 20.79 -16.15 14.61
C ARG A 51 20.89 -17.53 13.92
N PRO A 52 21.83 -18.39 14.36
CA PRO A 52 21.98 -19.75 13.82
C PRO A 52 20.70 -20.60 13.91
N ALA A 53 19.80 -20.32 14.87
CA ALA A 53 18.51 -20.99 15.00
C ALA A 53 17.58 -20.83 13.78
N LEU A 54 17.84 -19.85 12.90
CA LEU A 54 17.10 -19.65 11.65
C LEU A 54 17.48 -20.66 10.56
N ARG A 55 18.56 -21.43 10.73
CA ARG A 55 19.01 -22.45 9.76
C ARG A 55 18.18 -23.74 9.79
N ARG A 56 16.97 -23.69 10.34
CA ARG A 56 16.00 -24.78 10.35
C ARG A 56 15.06 -24.63 9.15
N ARG A 57 14.66 -25.75 8.52
CA ARG A 57 13.82 -25.79 7.31
C ARG A 57 12.65 -24.78 7.29
N PRO A 58 11.76 -24.66 8.31
CA PRO A 58 10.62 -23.74 8.21
C PRO A 58 11.03 -22.26 8.23
N SER A 59 12.11 -21.90 8.94
CA SER A 59 12.68 -20.54 8.87
C SER A 59 13.34 -20.29 7.52
N LEU A 60 14.04 -21.28 6.96
CA LEU A 60 14.69 -21.16 5.65
C LEU A 60 13.68 -20.96 4.52
N VAL A 61 12.54 -21.65 4.55
CA VAL A 61 11.46 -21.43 3.57
C VAL A 61 10.92 -19.99 3.65
N ALA A 62 10.65 -19.50 4.87
CA ALA A 62 10.19 -18.12 5.05
C ALA A 62 11.26 -17.08 4.64
N LEU A 63 12.55 -17.36 4.88
CA LEU A 63 13.65 -16.51 4.41
C LEU A 63 13.82 -16.56 2.89
N ALA A 64 13.58 -17.71 2.24
CA ALA A 64 13.59 -17.81 0.79
C ALA A 64 12.46 -17.00 0.16
N ILE A 65 11.26 -17.04 0.75
CA ILE A 65 10.13 -16.17 0.35
C ILE A 65 10.50 -14.69 0.57
N ALA A 66 11.09 -14.34 1.71
CA ALA A 66 11.57 -12.98 1.97
C ALA A 66 12.64 -12.56 0.95
N ALA A 67 13.57 -13.44 0.59
CA ALA A 67 14.57 -13.18 -0.44
C ALA A 67 13.93 -12.96 -1.82
N GLY A 68 12.86 -13.69 -2.16
CA GLY A 68 12.06 -13.46 -3.36
C GLY A 68 11.45 -12.06 -3.40
N PHE A 69 10.87 -11.58 -2.28
CA PHE A 69 10.36 -10.21 -2.19
C PHE A 69 11.47 -9.16 -2.15
N ALA A 70 12.62 -9.46 -1.56
CA ALA A 70 13.79 -8.59 -1.63
C ALA A 70 14.30 -8.46 -3.07
N ALA A 71 14.28 -9.54 -3.86
CA ALA A 71 14.58 -9.53 -5.29
C ALA A 71 13.51 -8.77 -6.09
N ALA A 72 12.23 -8.88 -5.74
CA ALA A 72 11.16 -8.08 -6.34
C ALA A 72 11.37 -6.58 -6.08
N MET A 73 11.73 -6.20 -4.85
CA MET A 73 12.08 -4.81 -4.51
C MET A 73 13.39 -4.35 -5.16
N ALA A 74 14.33 -5.27 -5.39
CA ALA A 74 15.50 -4.97 -6.20
C ALA A 74 15.08 -4.72 -7.65
N HIS A 75 14.10 -5.43 -8.19
CA HIS A 75 13.61 -5.17 -9.54
C HIS A 75 12.92 -3.80 -9.66
N ASP A 76 12.00 -3.54 -8.73
CA ASP A 76 11.24 -2.29 -8.63
C ASP A 76 10.70 -2.12 -7.20
N PRO A 77 11.22 -1.15 -6.41
CA PRO A 77 10.83 -0.99 -5.02
C PRO A 77 9.41 -0.42 -4.92
N GLY A 78 8.60 -1.00 -4.03
CA GLY A 78 7.25 -0.54 -3.77
C GLY A 78 6.78 -0.90 -2.37
N LEU A 79 5.76 -0.19 -1.89
CA LEU A 79 5.19 -0.39 -0.56
C LEU A 79 4.67 -1.83 -0.37
N LEU A 80 3.99 -2.39 -1.38
CA LEU A 80 3.49 -3.76 -1.34
C LEU A 80 4.62 -4.78 -1.18
N GLY A 81 5.69 -4.64 -1.98
CA GLY A 81 6.87 -5.49 -1.88
C GLY A 81 7.52 -5.42 -0.50
N TRP A 82 7.61 -4.22 0.08
CA TRP A 82 8.12 -4.00 1.44
C TRP A 82 7.27 -4.70 2.51
N VAL A 83 5.93 -4.57 2.45
CA VAL A 83 5.03 -5.21 3.41
C VAL A 83 5.13 -6.74 3.32
N LEU A 84 5.20 -7.31 2.11
CA LEU A 84 5.35 -8.74 1.89
C LEU A 84 6.72 -9.25 2.38
N PHE A 85 7.80 -8.53 2.05
CA PHE A 85 9.15 -8.79 2.57
C PHE A 85 9.18 -8.80 4.09
N TRP A 86 8.69 -7.73 4.72
CA TRP A 86 8.67 -7.58 6.18
C TRP A 86 7.84 -8.68 6.85
N SER A 87 6.71 -9.05 6.26
CA SER A 87 5.86 -10.14 6.76
C SER A 87 6.59 -11.48 6.71
N ALA A 88 7.22 -11.82 5.58
CA ALA A 88 7.99 -13.05 5.42
C ALA A 88 9.22 -13.10 6.35
N LEU A 89 9.93 -11.99 6.49
CA LEU A 89 11.08 -11.85 7.38
C LEU A 89 10.67 -12.02 8.86
N SER A 90 9.54 -11.43 9.24
CA SER A 90 8.98 -11.55 10.59
C SER A 90 8.55 -12.98 10.89
N ILE A 91 7.91 -13.66 9.94
CA ILE A 91 7.57 -15.08 10.04
C ILE A 91 8.83 -15.91 10.27
N ALA A 92 9.88 -15.70 9.46
CA ALA A 92 11.16 -16.37 9.62
C ALA A 92 11.79 -16.13 11.00
N ALA A 93 11.80 -14.88 11.46
CA ALA A 93 12.38 -14.46 12.73
C ALA A 93 11.67 -15.07 13.95
N LEU A 94 10.36 -15.28 13.86
CA LEU A 94 9.52 -15.82 14.93
C LEU A 94 9.50 -17.35 14.95
N MET A 95 9.63 -18.00 13.79
CA MET A 95 9.49 -19.45 13.62
C MET A 95 10.28 -20.32 14.62
N PRO A 96 11.55 -20.02 14.98
CA PRO A 96 12.31 -20.86 15.91
C PRO A 96 11.70 -20.97 17.31
N ARG A 97 10.80 -20.05 17.69
CA ARG A 97 10.11 -20.07 18.99
C ARG A 97 8.80 -20.84 18.97
N LEU A 98 8.20 -21.03 17.78
CA LEU A 98 6.91 -21.68 17.61
C LEU A 98 7.06 -23.16 17.20
N GLY A 99 8.09 -23.49 16.43
CA GLY A 99 8.37 -24.85 15.97
C GLY A 99 7.48 -25.34 14.81
N ARG A 100 6.23 -24.89 14.72
CA ARG A 100 5.30 -25.19 13.61
C ARG A 100 4.50 -23.95 13.19
N PHE A 101 4.01 -23.98 11.95
CA PHE A 101 3.10 -22.97 11.43
C PHE A 101 1.66 -23.33 11.82
N ASP A 102 0.98 -22.42 12.52
CA ASP A 102 -0.43 -22.56 12.92
C ASP A 102 -1.36 -21.86 11.90
N ASP A 103 -2.48 -21.29 12.37
CA ASP A 103 -3.46 -20.55 11.56
C ASP A 103 -2.98 -19.15 11.18
N ALA A 104 -3.33 -18.72 9.95
CA ALA A 104 -2.97 -17.41 9.41
C ALA A 104 -3.50 -16.26 10.26
N TRP A 105 -4.68 -16.39 10.89
CA TRP A 105 -5.21 -15.40 11.84
C TRP A 105 -4.25 -15.13 13.02
N ARG A 106 -3.71 -16.19 13.62
CA ARG A 106 -2.73 -16.05 14.70
C ARG A 106 -1.46 -15.40 14.19
N TRP A 107 -1.06 -15.70 12.95
CA TRP A 107 0.06 -15.04 12.31
C TRP A 107 -0.20 -13.55 12.06
N SER A 108 -1.38 -13.15 11.62
CA SER A 108 -1.75 -11.73 11.49
C SER A 108 -1.59 -10.98 12.82
N LEU A 109 -2.06 -11.56 13.93
CA LEU A 109 -1.87 -10.99 15.26
C LEU A 109 -0.40 -10.96 15.70
N ARG A 110 0.38 -12.01 15.39
CA ARG A 110 1.83 -12.06 15.66
C ARG A 110 2.57 -10.99 14.86
N LEU A 111 2.21 -10.78 13.59
CA LEU A 111 2.82 -9.78 12.73
C LEU A 111 2.49 -8.36 13.20
N LEU A 112 1.24 -8.09 13.55
CA LEU A 112 0.81 -6.81 14.10
C LEU A 112 1.55 -6.49 15.41
N THR A 113 1.57 -7.43 16.35
CA THR A 113 2.28 -7.26 17.62
C THR A 113 3.80 -7.18 17.42
N HIS A 114 4.36 -7.86 16.42
CA HIS A 114 5.78 -7.75 16.07
C HIS A 114 6.14 -6.37 15.53
N GLY A 115 5.33 -5.81 14.62
CA GLY A 115 5.50 -4.45 14.11
C GLY A 115 5.40 -3.40 15.21
N LEU A 116 4.36 -3.49 16.05
CA LEU A 116 4.17 -2.59 17.20
C LEU A 116 5.28 -2.72 18.25
N SER A 117 5.96 -3.88 18.33
CA SER A 117 7.07 -4.07 19.25
C SER A 117 8.36 -3.36 18.84
N GLY A 118 8.42 -2.84 17.62
CA GLY A 118 9.56 -2.13 17.03
C GLY A 118 10.21 -1.08 17.91
N PRO A 119 9.53 0.04 18.19
CA PRO A 119 10.09 1.14 18.97
C PRO A 119 10.31 0.76 20.45
N LEU A 120 9.52 -0.17 20.97
CA LEU A 120 9.52 -0.50 22.40
C LEU A 120 10.63 -1.49 22.80
N THR A 121 10.98 -2.43 21.93
CA THR A 121 11.93 -3.49 22.28
C THR A 121 13.37 -3.03 22.53
N PRO A 122 13.97 -2.12 21.74
CA PRO A 122 15.30 -1.58 22.04
C PRO A 122 15.34 -0.91 23.42
N VAL A 123 14.30 -0.14 23.76
CA VAL A 123 14.19 0.58 25.03
C VAL A 123 14.11 -0.39 26.21
N PHE A 124 13.24 -1.41 26.13
CA PHE A 124 13.15 -2.42 27.19
C PHE A 124 14.42 -3.27 27.33
N ASP A 125 15.11 -3.59 26.24
CA ASP A 125 16.39 -4.29 26.28
C ASP A 125 17.47 -3.42 26.94
N LEU A 126 17.49 -2.10 26.66
CA LEU A 126 18.40 -1.15 27.29
C LEU A 126 18.14 -1.00 28.80
N ILE A 127 16.87 -0.90 29.22
CA ILE A 127 16.47 -0.88 30.63
C ILE A 127 16.85 -2.20 31.33
N SER A 128 16.68 -3.33 30.64
CA SER A 128 17.04 -4.64 31.20
C SER A 128 18.56 -4.78 31.38
N LEU A 129 19.35 -4.20 30.48
CA LEU A 129 20.81 -4.15 30.59
C LEU A 129 21.27 -3.21 31.72
N SER A 130 20.58 -2.08 31.93
CA SER A 130 20.91 -1.15 33.02
C SER A 130 20.55 -1.68 34.41
N ARG A 131 19.52 -2.53 34.51
CA ARG A 131 19.09 -3.21 35.75
C ARG A 131 19.83 -4.51 36.03
N ALA A 132 20.57 -5.06 35.07
CA ALA A 132 21.32 -6.30 35.28
C ALA A 132 22.46 -6.07 36.29
N ARG A 133 22.28 -6.55 37.52
CA ARG A 133 23.30 -6.46 38.57
C ARG A 133 24.57 -7.20 38.10
N PRO A 134 25.75 -6.56 38.09
CA PRO A 134 26.96 -7.24 37.69
C PRO A 134 27.21 -8.44 38.61
N ARG A 135 27.40 -9.62 38.02
CA ARG A 135 27.97 -10.76 38.76
C ARG A 135 29.38 -10.36 39.20
N ARG A 136 29.70 -10.61 40.48
CA ARG A 136 30.96 -10.34 41.19
C ARG A 136 32.13 -10.03 40.23
N GLY A 137 32.59 -8.77 40.25
CA GLY A 137 33.80 -8.32 39.56
C GLY A 137 33.61 -7.59 38.22
N GLY A 138 32.41 -7.56 37.62
CA GLY A 138 32.15 -6.79 36.40
C GLY A 138 31.70 -5.35 36.69
N ARG A 139 32.25 -4.34 36.01
CA ARG A 139 31.71 -2.96 36.05
C ARG A 139 30.30 -2.94 35.43
N SER A 140 29.33 -2.38 36.14
CA SER A 140 27.95 -2.20 35.62
C SER A 140 27.96 -1.22 34.44
N ALA A 141 27.17 -1.47 33.38
CA ALA A 141 27.02 -0.55 32.25
C ALA A 141 26.46 0.81 32.69
N SER A 142 25.54 0.82 33.67
CA SER A 142 25.03 2.05 34.28
C SER A 142 26.10 2.80 35.10
N GLY A 143 26.98 2.06 35.78
CA GLY A 143 28.11 2.65 36.51
C GLY A 143 29.15 3.26 35.57
N LEU A 144 29.41 2.63 34.42
CA LEU A 144 30.30 3.17 33.40
C LEU A 144 29.70 4.42 32.73
N ALA A 145 28.39 4.42 32.48
CA ALA A 145 27.70 5.58 31.91
C ALA A 145 27.75 6.79 32.85
N VAL A 146 27.49 6.60 34.15
CA VAL A 146 27.60 7.67 35.16
C VAL A 146 29.05 8.13 35.33
N LEU A 147 30.01 7.20 35.31
CA LEU A 147 31.44 7.50 35.37
C LEU A 147 31.91 8.37 34.18
N LEU A 148 31.36 8.14 32.99
CA LEU A 148 31.71 8.88 31.78
C LEU A 148 30.88 10.16 31.58
N ALA A 149 29.66 10.21 32.10
CA ALA A 149 28.74 11.34 31.89
C ALA A 149 29.31 12.66 32.42
N LEU A 150 29.81 12.68 33.66
CA LEU A 150 30.33 13.91 34.26
C LEU A 150 31.61 14.40 33.56
N PRO A 151 32.65 13.57 33.31
CA PRO A 151 33.83 13.98 32.56
C PRO A 151 33.51 14.44 31.13
N LEU A 152 32.60 13.75 30.42
CA LEU A 152 32.22 14.15 29.06
C LEU A 152 31.43 15.46 29.04
N ALA A 153 30.49 15.64 29.98
CA ALA A 153 29.72 16.89 30.08
C ALA A 153 30.62 18.08 30.43
N MET A 154 31.55 17.89 31.37
CA MET A 154 32.54 18.92 31.71
C MET A 154 33.51 19.20 30.58
N THR A 155 34.00 18.18 29.89
CA THR A 155 34.86 18.35 28.71
C THR A 155 34.11 19.08 27.59
N ALA A 156 32.86 18.71 27.31
CA ALA A 156 32.03 19.38 26.31
C ALA A 156 31.76 20.86 26.67
N LEU A 157 31.51 21.16 27.95
CA LEU A 157 31.36 22.52 28.45
C LEU A 157 32.65 23.33 28.24
N PHE A 158 33.82 22.78 28.60
CA PHE A 158 35.10 23.44 28.38
C PHE A 158 35.38 23.66 26.89
N VAL A 159 35.12 22.67 26.04
CA VAL A 159 35.28 22.79 24.57
C VAL A 159 34.36 23.87 24.02
N ALA A 160 33.11 23.97 24.48
CA ALA A 160 32.18 25.02 24.07
C ALA A 160 32.64 26.42 24.51
N LEU A 161 33.12 26.57 25.75
CA LEU A 161 33.69 27.83 26.24
C LEU A 161 34.97 28.21 25.50
N PHE A 162 35.81 27.24 25.13
CA PHE A 162 37.00 27.51 24.31
C PHE A 162 36.64 27.87 22.87
N ALA A 163 35.55 27.32 22.33
CA ALA A 163 35.05 27.70 21.02
C ALA A 163 34.58 29.16 20.98
N THR A 164 33.93 29.66 22.04
CA THR A 164 33.52 31.07 22.09
C THR A 164 34.71 32.02 22.27
N ALA A 165 35.78 31.56 22.93
CA ALA A 165 36.98 32.36 23.18
C ALA A 165 38.06 32.26 22.09
N ASN A 166 38.02 31.24 21.21
CA ASN A 166 39.05 31.00 20.20
C ASN A 166 38.43 30.71 18.82
N PRO A 167 38.60 31.61 17.83
CA PRO A 167 37.99 31.46 16.50
C PRO A 167 38.54 30.26 15.71
N ILE A 168 39.75 29.78 15.99
CA ILE A 168 40.30 28.56 15.35
C ILE A 168 39.55 27.33 15.85
N ILE A 169 39.27 27.26 17.15
CA ILE A 169 38.48 26.17 17.75
C ILE A 169 37.03 26.25 17.26
N ALA A 170 36.46 27.45 17.16
CA ALA A 170 35.13 27.66 16.59
C ALA A 170 35.02 27.16 15.13
N GLN A 171 36.00 27.51 14.28
CA GLN A 171 36.03 27.05 12.88
C GLN A 171 36.27 25.54 12.78
N ALA A 172 37.17 24.99 13.60
CA ALA A 172 37.42 23.54 13.64
C ALA A 172 36.18 22.75 14.06
N LEU A 173 35.45 23.22 15.08
CA LEU A 173 34.18 22.62 15.50
C LEU A 173 33.07 22.84 14.47
N GLY A 174 33.04 23.98 13.78
CA GLY A 174 32.10 24.27 12.71
C GLY A 174 32.25 23.37 11.47
N GLN A 175 33.44 22.78 11.27
CA GLN A 175 33.67 21.76 10.25
C GLN A 175 33.18 20.37 10.67
N ILE A 176 32.94 20.14 11.97
CA ILE A 176 32.37 18.88 12.46
C ILE A 176 30.88 18.89 12.21
N ARG A 177 30.45 18.08 11.24
CA ARG A 177 29.02 17.84 10.99
C ARG A 177 28.44 17.01 12.12
N LEU A 178 27.73 17.66 13.04
CA LEU A 178 26.85 16.96 13.98
C LEU A 178 25.64 16.39 13.23
N PRO A 179 25.16 15.20 13.61
CA PRO A 179 23.98 14.63 13.00
C PRO A 179 22.77 15.50 13.33
N ARG A 180 21.97 15.76 12.31
CA ARG A 180 20.75 16.54 12.47
C ARG A 180 19.66 15.71 13.17
N PHE A 181 18.66 16.37 13.74
CA PHE A 181 17.59 15.67 14.49
C PHE A 181 16.82 14.65 13.62
N ASP A 182 16.58 15.00 12.37
CA ASP A 182 15.95 14.16 11.34
C ASP A 182 16.82 12.94 10.97
N GLU A 183 18.14 13.07 10.90
CA GLU A 183 19.08 11.95 10.73
C GLU A 183 19.00 10.98 11.92
N VAL A 184 19.04 11.52 13.15
CA VAL A 184 18.93 10.72 14.38
C VAL A 184 17.56 10.02 14.46
N LEU A 185 16.49 10.71 14.07
CA LEU A 185 15.15 10.13 13.98
C LEU A 185 15.11 8.99 12.96
N PHE A 186 15.71 9.17 11.77
CA PHE A 186 15.81 8.14 10.75
C PHE A 186 16.58 6.89 11.24
N TRP A 187 17.69 7.08 11.93
CA TRP A 187 18.44 5.98 12.55
C TRP A 187 17.63 5.28 13.64
N GLY A 188 16.88 6.04 14.44
CA GLY A 188 15.95 5.52 15.45
C GLY A 188 14.83 4.67 14.85
N LEU A 189 14.24 5.12 13.73
CA LEU A 189 13.22 4.37 12.99
C LEU A 189 13.80 3.11 12.35
N THR A 190 14.99 3.19 11.76
CA THR A 190 15.71 2.04 11.21
C THR A 190 16.02 1.02 12.30
N LEU A 191 16.47 1.46 13.47
CA LEU A 191 16.66 0.61 14.65
C LEU A 191 15.34 -0.06 15.08
N ALA A 192 14.24 0.70 15.16
CA ALA A 192 12.92 0.18 15.54
C ALA A 192 12.40 -0.89 14.57
N VAL A 193 12.72 -0.76 13.28
CA VAL A 193 12.36 -1.72 12.24
C VAL A 193 13.29 -2.94 12.27
N VAL A 194 14.60 -2.75 12.43
CA VAL A 194 15.59 -3.84 12.32
C VAL A 194 15.67 -4.68 13.60
N TRP A 195 15.61 -4.05 14.77
CA TRP A 195 15.85 -4.71 16.07
C TRP A 195 14.91 -5.89 16.37
N PRO A 196 13.59 -5.81 16.14
CA PRO A 196 12.67 -6.91 16.42
C PRO A 196 13.01 -8.19 15.67
N SER A 197 13.55 -8.09 14.45
CA SER A 197 13.95 -9.27 13.66
C SER A 197 15.10 -10.05 14.34
N LEU A 198 16.03 -9.33 14.97
CA LEU A 198 17.20 -9.89 15.65
C LEU A 198 16.90 -10.35 17.09
N ARG A 199 15.96 -9.67 17.74
CA ARG A 199 15.46 -9.99 19.07
C ARG A 199 13.94 -9.86 19.13
N PRO A 200 13.21 -10.88 18.65
CA PRO A 200 11.76 -10.82 18.68
C PRO A 200 11.26 -10.67 20.11
N ALA A 201 10.28 -9.81 20.34
CA ALA A 201 9.73 -9.61 21.67
C ALA A 201 9.07 -10.90 22.19
N ARG A 202 9.19 -11.20 23.50
CA ARG A 202 8.54 -12.39 24.09
C ARG A 202 7.01 -12.29 24.03
N TRP A 203 6.47 -11.07 24.16
CA TRP A 203 5.04 -10.80 24.14
C TRP A 203 4.41 -11.00 22.75
N ALA A 204 5.12 -10.69 21.67
CA ALA A 204 4.68 -10.98 20.30
C ALA A 204 4.38 -12.48 20.07
N THR A 205 5.04 -13.38 20.81
CA THR A 205 4.75 -14.82 20.78
C THR A 205 3.72 -15.29 21.81
N ARG A 206 3.45 -14.50 22.87
CA ARG A 206 2.57 -14.88 23.99
C ARG A 206 1.13 -14.38 23.81
N ILE A 207 0.94 -13.12 23.43
CA ILE A 207 -0.40 -12.50 23.30
C ILE A 207 -1.34 -13.33 22.40
N PRO A 208 -0.91 -13.80 21.21
CA PRO A 208 -1.81 -14.53 20.31
C PRO A 208 -2.19 -15.93 20.81
N ARG A 209 -1.54 -16.46 21.85
CA ARG A 209 -1.95 -17.72 22.50
C ARG A 209 -3.19 -17.55 23.37
N HIS A 210 -3.41 -16.36 23.93
CA HIS A 210 -4.48 -16.09 24.89
C HIS A 210 -5.74 -15.50 24.23
N LEU A 211 -5.64 -14.99 23.00
CA LEU A 211 -6.75 -14.30 22.31
C LEU A 211 -7.76 -15.23 21.60
N ARG A 212 -7.65 -16.55 21.74
CA ARG A 212 -8.80 -17.44 21.47
C ARG A 212 -9.66 -17.49 22.73
N ALA A 213 -10.39 -16.42 23.00
CA ALA A 213 -11.70 -16.62 23.58
C ALA A 213 -12.55 -17.19 22.45
N ASP A 214 -12.96 -18.45 22.57
CA ASP A 214 -14.04 -18.95 21.72
C ASP A 214 -15.24 -18.05 22.02
N ILE A 215 -15.50 -17.06 21.15
CA ILE A 215 -16.68 -16.23 21.29
C ILE A 215 -17.86 -17.19 21.11
N VAL A 216 -18.48 -17.55 22.23
CA VAL A 216 -19.70 -18.33 22.26
C VAL A 216 -20.81 -17.37 21.84
N LEU A 217 -20.92 -17.19 20.52
CA LEU A 217 -22.08 -16.52 19.96
C LEU A 217 -23.33 -17.35 20.29
N PRO A 218 -24.45 -16.70 20.67
CA PRO A 218 -25.70 -17.40 20.91
C PRO A 218 -26.07 -18.27 19.70
N ALA A 219 -26.49 -19.52 19.95
CA ALA A 219 -26.95 -20.40 18.89
C ALA A 219 -28.24 -19.84 18.29
N ILE A 220 -28.25 -19.59 16.97
CA ILE A 220 -29.45 -19.16 16.26
C ILE A 220 -30.43 -20.35 16.17
N PRO A 221 -31.71 -20.19 16.54
CA PRO A 221 -32.71 -21.25 16.39
C PRO A 221 -32.79 -21.73 14.93
N GLY A 222 -32.86 -23.05 14.72
CA GLY A 222 -32.84 -23.66 13.37
C GLY A 222 -33.95 -23.15 12.44
N ALA A 223 -35.14 -22.87 12.97
CA ALA A 223 -36.26 -22.32 12.20
C ALA A 223 -36.00 -20.88 11.73
N SER A 224 -35.44 -20.03 12.60
CA SER A 224 -35.05 -18.66 12.24
C SER A 224 -33.96 -18.67 11.17
N LEU A 225 -32.95 -19.55 11.31
CA LEU A 225 -31.90 -19.73 10.31
C LEU A 225 -32.46 -20.19 8.95
N LEU A 226 -33.38 -21.16 8.93
CA LEU A 226 -34.05 -21.60 7.71
C LEU A 226 -34.84 -20.47 7.03
N LEU A 227 -35.64 -19.74 7.81
CA LEU A 227 -36.44 -18.62 7.30
C LEU A 227 -35.55 -17.50 6.75
N SER A 228 -34.49 -17.12 7.47
CA SER A 228 -33.53 -16.12 7.00
C SER A 228 -32.86 -16.56 5.70
N LEU A 229 -32.38 -17.81 5.61
CA LEU A 229 -31.76 -18.33 4.39
C LEU A 229 -32.74 -18.34 3.21
N PHE A 230 -33.99 -18.71 3.45
CA PHE A 230 -35.03 -18.67 2.42
C PHE A 230 -35.27 -17.24 1.92
N LEU A 231 -35.49 -16.29 2.84
CA LEU A 231 -35.71 -14.88 2.49
C LEU A 231 -34.51 -14.25 1.79
N PHE A 232 -33.29 -14.56 2.24
CA PHE A 232 -32.06 -14.09 1.59
C PHE A 232 -31.94 -14.63 0.16
N ASN A 233 -32.23 -15.91 -0.05
CA ASN A 233 -32.23 -16.48 -1.40
C ASN A 233 -33.25 -15.78 -2.31
N ILE A 234 -34.42 -15.38 -1.81
CA ILE A 234 -35.42 -14.63 -2.60
C ILE A 234 -34.88 -13.25 -2.98
N VAL A 235 -34.37 -12.49 -2.01
CA VAL A 235 -33.86 -11.12 -2.28
C VAL A 235 -32.71 -11.16 -3.28
N PHE A 236 -31.79 -12.11 -3.13
CA PHE A 236 -30.68 -12.29 -4.07
C PHE A 236 -31.18 -12.76 -5.45
N ALA A 237 -32.26 -13.54 -5.51
CA ALA A 237 -32.79 -14.03 -6.78
C ALA A 237 -33.44 -12.89 -7.56
N ILE A 238 -34.15 -12.00 -6.86
CA ILE A 238 -34.68 -10.76 -7.44
C ILE A 238 -33.53 -9.91 -7.98
N GLN A 239 -32.47 -9.68 -7.19
CA GLN A 239 -31.32 -8.89 -7.64
C GLN A 239 -30.62 -9.52 -8.86
N ASN A 240 -30.36 -10.83 -8.84
CA ASN A 240 -29.75 -11.53 -9.98
C ASN A 240 -30.68 -11.51 -11.21
N GLY A 241 -32.00 -11.60 -11.02
CA GLY A 241 -32.98 -11.46 -12.08
C GLY A 241 -32.97 -10.07 -12.71
N LEU A 242 -32.84 -9.02 -11.89
CA LEU A 242 -32.67 -7.65 -12.38
C LEU A 242 -31.35 -7.47 -13.13
N ASP A 243 -30.25 -7.99 -12.60
CA ASP A 243 -28.96 -7.95 -13.30
C ASP A 243 -29.05 -8.70 -14.64
N LEU A 244 -29.66 -9.88 -14.69
CA LEU A 244 -29.84 -10.63 -15.94
C LEU A 244 -30.73 -9.86 -16.95
N ALA A 245 -31.78 -9.21 -16.47
CA ALA A 245 -32.73 -8.48 -17.30
C ALA A 245 -32.21 -7.14 -17.81
N PHE A 246 -31.39 -6.42 -17.05
CA PHE A 246 -30.92 -5.06 -17.39
C PHE A 246 -29.45 -4.98 -17.79
N LEU A 247 -28.58 -5.77 -17.17
CA LEU A 247 -27.14 -5.75 -17.44
C LEU A 247 -26.76 -6.73 -18.55
N TRP A 248 -27.22 -7.98 -18.46
CA TRP A 248 -26.85 -9.03 -19.42
C TRP A 248 -27.61 -8.98 -20.75
N SER A 249 -28.78 -8.31 -20.77
CA SER A 249 -29.60 -8.15 -21.98
C SER A 249 -29.13 -7.03 -22.91
N GLY A 250 -28.22 -6.15 -22.45
CA GLY A 250 -27.81 -4.95 -23.17
C GLY A 250 -28.90 -3.86 -23.26
N ALA A 251 -29.97 -3.95 -22.46
CA ALA A 251 -31.05 -2.97 -22.46
C ALA A 251 -30.56 -1.57 -22.02
N PRO A 252 -31.07 -0.48 -22.61
CA PRO A 252 -30.69 0.87 -22.20
C PRO A 252 -31.09 1.13 -20.74
N LEU A 253 -30.19 1.77 -19.99
CA LEU A 253 -30.47 2.13 -18.59
C LEU A 253 -31.72 3.02 -18.50
N PRO A 254 -32.50 2.92 -17.39
CA PRO A 254 -33.63 3.81 -17.15
C PRO A 254 -33.24 5.28 -17.28
N LYS A 255 -34.15 6.10 -17.83
CA LYS A 255 -33.93 7.54 -18.03
C LYS A 255 -33.47 8.21 -16.74
N GLY A 256 -32.28 8.83 -16.76
CA GLY A 256 -31.71 9.58 -15.64
C GLY A 256 -30.64 8.84 -14.81
N VAL A 257 -30.29 7.58 -15.14
CA VAL A 257 -29.19 6.85 -14.48
C VAL A 257 -27.96 6.85 -15.39
N THR A 258 -26.87 7.49 -14.95
CA THR A 258 -25.59 7.42 -15.68
C THR A 258 -24.89 6.09 -15.44
N LEU A 259 -24.01 5.68 -16.35
CA LEU A 259 -23.20 4.46 -16.17
C LEU A 259 -22.31 4.54 -14.92
N ALA A 260 -21.81 5.74 -14.60
CA ALA A 260 -21.02 6.01 -13.39
C ALA A 260 -21.87 5.89 -12.11
N ASP A 261 -23.10 6.43 -12.11
CA ASP A 261 -24.05 6.24 -11.00
C ASP A 261 -24.38 4.77 -10.80
N TYR A 262 -24.60 4.03 -11.88
CA TYR A 262 -24.91 2.61 -11.82
C TYR A 262 -23.73 1.78 -11.26
N ALA A 263 -22.49 2.09 -11.67
CA ALA A 263 -21.28 1.45 -11.16
C ALA A 263 -21.02 1.76 -9.68
N HIS A 264 -21.05 3.04 -9.28
CA HIS A 264 -20.70 3.44 -7.92
C HIS A 264 -21.81 3.16 -6.89
N ARG A 265 -23.09 3.37 -7.23
CA ARG A 265 -24.20 3.09 -6.31
C ARG A 265 -24.46 1.60 -6.14
N GLY A 266 -24.15 0.79 -7.15
CA GLY A 266 -24.27 -0.67 -7.07
C GLY A 266 -23.16 -1.31 -6.20
N ALA A 267 -21.92 -0.85 -6.32
CA ALA A 267 -20.78 -1.54 -5.72
C ALA A 267 -20.74 -1.50 -4.18
N TYR A 268 -20.97 -0.34 -3.55
CA TYR A 268 -20.79 -0.20 -2.09
C TYR A 268 -21.79 -1.02 -1.26
N PRO A 269 -23.10 -1.02 -1.57
CA PRO A 269 -24.07 -1.86 -0.84
C PRO A 269 -23.84 -3.36 -1.05
N LEU A 270 -23.40 -3.77 -2.26
CA LEU A 270 -23.11 -5.18 -2.56
C LEU A 270 -21.91 -5.73 -1.79
N ILE A 271 -20.90 -4.88 -1.52
CA ILE A 271 -19.79 -5.26 -0.63
C ILE A 271 -20.29 -5.45 0.80
N ALA A 272 -21.15 -4.54 1.30
CA ALA A 272 -21.73 -4.65 2.63
C ALA A 272 -22.60 -5.91 2.79
N THR A 273 -23.42 -6.24 1.79
CA THR A 273 -24.25 -7.45 1.81
C THR A 273 -23.40 -8.72 1.73
N ALA A 274 -22.32 -8.73 0.93
CA ALA A 274 -21.37 -9.86 0.87
C ALA A 274 -20.62 -10.07 2.20
N LEU A 275 -20.26 -8.99 2.91
CA LEU A 275 -19.63 -9.08 4.23
C LEU A 275 -20.60 -9.58 5.31
N LEU A 276 -21.82 -9.06 5.33
CA LEU A 276 -22.89 -9.53 6.23
C LEU A 276 -23.24 -10.99 5.93
N ALA A 277 -23.26 -11.37 4.66
CA ALA A 277 -23.46 -12.75 4.21
C ALA A 277 -22.36 -13.67 4.74
N GLY A 278 -21.09 -13.29 4.55
CA GLY A 278 -19.94 -14.03 5.06
C GLY A 278 -19.96 -14.17 6.58
N LEU A 279 -20.29 -13.10 7.30
CA LEU A 279 -20.47 -13.14 8.76
C LEU A 279 -21.59 -14.12 9.15
N PHE A 280 -22.75 -14.04 8.51
CA PHE A 280 -23.87 -14.94 8.78
C PHE A 280 -23.50 -16.41 8.57
N VAL A 281 -22.81 -16.76 7.47
CA VAL A 281 -22.32 -18.14 7.23
C VAL A 281 -21.41 -18.61 8.36
N LEU A 282 -20.47 -17.76 8.79
CA LEU A 282 -19.50 -18.11 9.84
C LEU A 282 -20.18 -18.34 11.19
N VAL A 283 -21.21 -17.55 11.52
CA VAL A 283 -21.97 -17.67 12.77
C VAL A 283 -22.94 -18.86 12.72
N ALA A 284 -23.68 -19.02 11.61
CA ALA A 284 -24.73 -20.03 11.48
C ALA A 284 -24.20 -21.45 11.24
N LEU A 285 -23.05 -21.61 10.55
CA LEU A 285 -22.45 -22.91 10.20
C LEU A 285 -21.20 -23.22 11.01
N LYS A 286 -21.32 -23.11 12.34
CA LYS A 286 -20.32 -23.63 13.28
C LYS A 286 -20.26 -25.16 13.15
N PRO A 287 -19.07 -25.78 13.04
CA PRO A 287 -18.93 -27.24 12.96
C PRO A 287 -19.58 -27.90 14.18
N GLY A 288 -20.45 -28.88 13.96
CA GLY A 288 -21.13 -29.61 15.04
C GLY A 288 -22.46 -29.02 15.52
N SER A 289 -22.99 -27.94 14.91
CA SER A 289 -24.33 -27.47 15.22
C SER A 289 -25.41 -28.38 14.62
N ALA A 290 -26.54 -28.55 15.31
CA ALA A 290 -27.70 -29.30 14.78
C ALA A 290 -28.21 -28.73 13.45
N SER A 291 -28.03 -27.42 13.21
CA SER A 291 -28.35 -26.76 11.94
C SER A 291 -27.42 -27.16 10.78
N ALA A 292 -26.18 -27.59 11.04
CA ALA A 292 -25.27 -28.08 9.99
C ALA A 292 -25.66 -29.48 9.46
N ALA A 293 -26.46 -30.23 10.22
CA ALA A 293 -26.93 -31.57 9.84
C ALA A 293 -28.17 -31.53 8.91
N ASN A 294 -28.89 -30.40 8.85
CA ASN A 294 -30.10 -30.31 8.03
C ASN A 294 -29.74 -30.15 6.53
N PRO A 295 -30.12 -31.10 5.66
CA PRO A 295 -29.79 -31.04 4.24
C PRO A 295 -30.40 -29.83 3.53
N MET A 296 -31.54 -29.31 4.00
CA MET A 296 -32.19 -28.15 3.40
C MET A 296 -31.40 -26.85 3.65
N ILE A 297 -30.89 -26.65 4.86
CA ILE A 297 -30.01 -25.52 5.19
C ILE A 297 -28.78 -25.55 4.28
N ARG A 298 -28.15 -26.73 4.13
CA ARG A 298 -26.99 -26.91 3.25
C ARG A 298 -27.30 -26.57 1.80
N ARG A 299 -28.44 -27.01 1.26
CA ARG A 299 -28.89 -26.68 -0.11
C ARG A 299 -29.13 -25.18 -0.27
N LEU A 300 -29.82 -24.54 0.68
CA LEU A 300 -30.09 -23.09 0.64
C LEU A 300 -28.80 -22.26 0.73
N VAL A 301 -27.80 -22.71 1.50
CA VAL A 301 -26.48 -22.06 1.54
C VAL A 301 -25.74 -22.23 0.23
N VAL A 302 -25.75 -23.44 -0.38
CA VAL A 302 -25.13 -23.65 -1.69
C VAL A 302 -25.79 -22.77 -2.76
N LEU A 303 -27.12 -22.73 -2.79
CA LEU A 303 -27.87 -21.88 -3.70
C LEU A 303 -27.49 -20.41 -3.49
N TRP A 304 -27.45 -19.96 -2.24
CA TRP A 304 -27.09 -18.58 -1.93
C TRP A 304 -25.64 -18.23 -2.31
N VAL A 305 -24.68 -19.14 -2.11
CA VAL A 305 -23.30 -18.95 -2.58
C VAL A 305 -23.26 -18.86 -4.11
N ALA A 306 -24.01 -19.71 -4.82
CA ALA A 306 -24.12 -19.63 -6.28
C ALA A 306 -24.69 -18.28 -6.73
N GLN A 307 -25.73 -17.80 -6.05
CA GLN A 307 -26.31 -16.47 -6.30
C GLN A 307 -25.32 -15.33 -6.03
N ASN A 308 -24.48 -15.43 -4.99
CA ASN A 308 -23.43 -14.44 -4.75
C ASN A 308 -22.33 -14.49 -5.82
N LEU A 309 -21.97 -15.68 -6.32
CA LEU A 309 -21.03 -15.80 -7.43
C LEU A 309 -21.57 -15.13 -8.70
N LEU A 310 -22.88 -15.25 -8.97
CA LEU A 310 -23.53 -14.51 -10.07
C LEU A 310 -23.46 -13.00 -9.84
N LEU A 311 -23.71 -12.50 -8.63
CA LEU A 311 -23.56 -11.07 -8.33
C LEU A 311 -22.13 -10.56 -8.49
N VAL A 312 -21.13 -11.36 -8.12
CA VAL A 312 -19.72 -11.03 -8.37
C VAL A 312 -19.45 -10.98 -9.87
N ALA A 313 -19.99 -11.93 -10.66
CA ALA A 313 -19.88 -11.90 -12.11
C ALA A 313 -20.53 -10.65 -12.73
N SER A 314 -21.74 -10.27 -12.28
CA SER A 314 -22.40 -9.02 -12.69
C SER A 314 -21.58 -7.78 -12.31
N SER A 315 -20.91 -7.79 -11.16
CA SER A 315 -20.04 -6.69 -10.73
C SER A 315 -18.77 -6.59 -11.57
N ILE A 316 -18.20 -7.73 -11.97
CA ILE A 316 -17.10 -7.80 -12.93
C ILE A 316 -17.56 -7.23 -14.27
N LEU A 317 -18.70 -7.68 -14.81
CA LEU A 317 -19.26 -7.19 -16.07
C LEU A 317 -19.45 -5.67 -16.03
N ARG A 318 -20.08 -5.14 -14.98
CA ARG A 318 -20.25 -3.68 -14.79
C ARG A 318 -18.93 -2.93 -14.76
N THR A 319 -17.89 -3.52 -14.18
CA THR A 319 -16.54 -2.93 -14.16
C THR A 319 -15.91 -2.96 -15.55
N LEU A 320 -16.14 -4.02 -16.34
CA LEU A 320 -15.69 -4.12 -17.73
C LEU A 320 -16.42 -3.12 -18.63
N ASP A 321 -17.74 -2.97 -18.51
CA ASP A 321 -18.51 -1.94 -19.24
C ASP A 321 -18.01 -0.53 -18.90
N TYR A 322 -17.66 -0.31 -17.63
CA TYR A 322 -17.06 0.95 -17.18
C TYR A 322 -15.64 1.16 -17.74
N VAL A 323 -14.86 0.10 -17.91
CA VAL A 323 -13.55 0.16 -18.59
C VAL A 323 -13.73 0.48 -20.08
N ASP A 324 -14.74 -0.10 -20.73
CA ASP A 324 -15.04 0.19 -22.13
C ASP A 324 -15.44 1.66 -22.33
N ALA A 325 -16.15 2.25 -21.36
CA ALA A 325 -16.56 3.66 -21.39
C ALA A 325 -15.51 4.67 -20.88
N TYR A 326 -14.60 4.29 -19.97
CA TYR A 326 -13.69 5.21 -19.28
C TYR A 326 -12.22 4.74 -19.23
N SER A 327 -11.83 3.83 -20.14
CA SER A 327 -10.50 3.20 -20.21
C SER A 327 -10.12 2.34 -18.98
N LEU A 328 -9.00 1.63 -19.05
CA LEU A 328 -8.47 0.81 -17.96
C LEU A 328 -7.54 1.64 -17.07
N THR A 329 -7.56 1.36 -15.76
CA THR A 329 -6.61 1.93 -14.78
C THR A 329 -6.05 0.84 -13.87
N GLY A 330 -4.90 1.10 -13.23
CA GLY A 330 -4.32 0.19 -12.24
C GLY A 330 -5.29 -0.20 -11.12
N PHE A 331 -6.09 0.75 -10.63
CA PHE A 331 -7.13 0.47 -9.61
C PHE A 331 -8.26 -0.42 -10.11
N ARG A 332 -8.68 -0.30 -11.38
CA ARG A 332 -9.70 -1.19 -11.96
C ARG A 332 -9.16 -2.62 -12.12
N ILE A 333 -7.89 -2.78 -12.49
CA ILE A 333 -7.22 -4.10 -12.50
C ILE A 333 -7.17 -4.70 -11.08
N ALA A 334 -6.80 -3.89 -10.08
CA ALA A 334 -6.78 -4.32 -8.69
C ALA A 334 -8.18 -4.70 -8.17
N ALA A 335 -9.22 -3.94 -8.56
CA ALA A 335 -10.61 -4.24 -8.21
C ALA A 335 -11.08 -5.57 -8.84
N LEU A 336 -10.75 -5.84 -10.11
CA LEU A 336 -11.04 -7.12 -10.77
C LEU A 336 -10.33 -8.29 -10.08
N ALA A 337 -9.05 -8.13 -9.73
CA ALA A 337 -8.31 -9.15 -8.97
C ALA A 337 -8.92 -9.40 -7.58
N TRP A 338 -9.38 -8.34 -6.90
CA TRP A 338 -10.07 -8.43 -5.62
C TRP A 338 -11.43 -9.15 -5.75
N MET A 339 -12.24 -8.84 -6.75
CA MET A 339 -13.49 -9.56 -7.03
C MET A 339 -13.23 -11.05 -7.30
N GLY A 340 -12.15 -11.38 -8.01
CA GLY A 340 -11.68 -12.75 -8.19
C GLY A 340 -11.37 -13.44 -6.85
N LEU A 341 -10.67 -12.77 -5.93
CA LEU A 341 -10.42 -13.28 -4.57
C LEU A 341 -11.70 -13.52 -3.79
N VAL A 342 -12.70 -12.64 -3.90
CA VAL A 342 -14.02 -12.81 -3.26
C VAL A 342 -14.72 -14.05 -3.80
N ALA A 343 -14.77 -14.23 -5.13
CA ALA A 343 -15.32 -15.42 -5.76
C ALA A 343 -14.63 -16.71 -5.27
N ILE A 344 -13.29 -16.72 -5.20
CA ILE A 344 -12.53 -17.86 -4.67
C ILE A 344 -12.86 -18.10 -3.19
N GLY A 345 -12.97 -17.04 -2.38
CA GLY A 345 -13.34 -17.13 -0.97
C GLY A 345 -14.72 -17.76 -0.75
N LEU A 346 -15.71 -17.34 -1.54
CA LEU A 346 -17.06 -17.92 -1.56
C LEU A 346 -17.04 -19.40 -1.96
N ALA A 347 -16.28 -19.76 -3.00
CA ALA A 347 -16.10 -21.14 -3.41
C ALA A 347 -15.44 -22.00 -2.32
N LEU A 348 -14.42 -21.47 -1.63
CA LEU A 348 -13.75 -22.14 -0.51
C LEU A 348 -14.67 -22.32 0.70
N ILE A 349 -15.57 -21.38 0.97
CA ILE A 349 -16.61 -21.50 2.02
C ILE A 349 -17.53 -22.69 1.70
N CYS A 350 -18.02 -22.76 0.45
CA CYS A 350 -18.86 -23.86 0.00
C CYS A 350 -18.09 -25.19 0.10
N TRP A 351 -16.87 -25.25 -0.42
CA TRP A 351 -16.00 -26.43 -0.33
C TRP A 351 -15.81 -26.87 1.13
N ARG A 352 -15.49 -25.94 2.03
CA ARG A 352 -15.31 -26.23 3.45
C ARG A 352 -16.53 -26.93 4.04
N MET A 353 -17.72 -26.39 3.76
CA MET A 353 -18.99 -26.96 4.24
C MET A 353 -19.24 -28.34 3.65
N LEU A 354 -19.03 -28.52 2.34
CA LEU A 354 -19.32 -29.79 1.67
C LEU A 354 -18.34 -30.90 2.06
N ALA A 355 -17.06 -30.56 2.26
CA ALA A 355 -15.97 -31.48 2.57
C ALA A 355 -15.64 -31.57 4.07
N GLY A 356 -16.45 -30.97 4.94
CA GLY A 356 -16.28 -31.03 6.40
C GLY A 356 -14.95 -30.45 6.93
N LYS A 357 -14.39 -29.43 6.27
CA LYS A 357 -13.09 -28.84 6.65
C LYS A 357 -13.22 -27.88 7.84
N SER A 358 -12.13 -27.74 8.60
CA SER A 358 -12.08 -26.82 9.74
C SER A 358 -12.08 -25.34 9.32
N ALA A 359 -12.47 -24.44 10.22
CA ALA A 359 -12.39 -23.00 9.98
C ALA A 359 -10.92 -22.54 9.78
N ALA A 360 -9.98 -23.16 10.50
CA ALA A 360 -8.54 -22.96 10.32
C ALA A 360 -8.08 -23.22 8.88
N TRP A 361 -8.57 -24.31 8.26
CA TRP A 361 -8.27 -24.62 6.87
C TRP A 361 -8.75 -23.51 5.92
N LEU A 362 -9.98 -23.02 6.11
CA LEU A 362 -10.55 -21.95 5.28
C LEU A 362 -9.77 -20.64 5.41
N ILE A 363 -9.38 -20.27 6.64
CA ILE A 363 -8.56 -19.08 6.91
C ILE A 363 -7.20 -19.21 6.21
N ASN A 364 -6.55 -20.37 6.30
CA ASN A 364 -5.25 -20.60 5.66
C ASN A 364 -5.36 -20.62 4.13
N ALA A 365 -6.42 -21.21 3.57
CA ALA A 365 -6.66 -21.24 2.12
C ALA A 365 -6.91 -19.83 1.56
N ASN A 366 -7.73 -19.02 2.23
CA ASN A 366 -7.94 -17.62 1.84
C ASN A 366 -6.66 -16.79 1.98
N ALA A 367 -5.91 -16.97 3.07
CA ALA A 367 -4.64 -16.27 3.25
C ALA A 367 -3.61 -16.65 2.18
N LEU A 368 -3.57 -17.92 1.78
CA LEU A 368 -2.72 -18.37 0.67
C LEU A 368 -3.13 -17.70 -0.64
N MET A 369 -4.43 -17.67 -0.97
CA MET A 369 -4.89 -17.04 -2.21
C MET A 369 -4.61 -15.54 -2.24
N ALA A 370 -4.87 -14.84 -1.13
CA ALA A 370 -4.51 -13.44 -1.00
C ALA A 370 -2.99 -13.22 -1.14
N ALA A 371 -2.17 -14.06 -0.49
CA ALA A 371 -0.71 -13.97 -0.61
C ALA A 371 -0.24 -14.18 -2.06
N LEU A 372 -0.81 -15.12 -2.80
CA LEU A 372 -0.48 -15.36 -4.21
C LEU A 372 -0.83 -14.15 -5.09
N VAL A 373 -2.04 -13.60 -4.96
CA VAL A 373 -2.47 -12.42 -5.73
C VAL A 373 -1.63 -11.19 -5.39
N LEU A 374 -1.37 -10.93 -4.10
CA LEU A 374 -0.52 -9.82 -3.68
C LEU A 374 0.94 -10.01 -4.14
N SER A 375 1.45 -11.25 -4.16
CA SER A 375 2.79 -11.54 -4.70
C SER A 375 2.86 -11.22 -6.18
N ALA A 376 1.87 -11.62 -6.98
CA ALA A 376 1.79 -11.28 -8.39
C ALA A 376 1.71 -9.76 -8.60
N ALA A 377 0.85 -9.06 -7.83
CA ALA A 377 0.71 -7.61 -7.89
C ALA A 377 1.98 -6.85 -7.45
N SER A 378 2.86 -7.47 -6.64
CA SER A 378 4.15 -6.86 -6.27
C SER A 378 5.20 -6.90 -7.38
N VAL A 379 5.00 -7.76 -8.39
CA VAL A 379 5.94 -7.94 -9.51
C VAL A 379 5.40 -7.34 -10.81
N VAL A 380 4.09 -7.38 -11.01
CA VAL A 380 3.43 -6.84 -12.21
C VAL A 380 3.23 -5.33 -12.06
N ASP A 381 3.63 -4.58 -13.09
CA ASP A 381 3.35 -3.14 -13.18
C ASP A 381 1.92 -2.96 -13.72
N LEU A 382 0.98 -2.68 -12.82
CA LEU A 382 -0.43 -2.53 -13.16
C LEU A 382 -0.68 -1.30 -14.05
N ASP A 383 0.06 -0.21 -13.85
CA ASP A 383 -0.09 1.01 -14.65
C ASP A 383 0.49 0.84 -16.06
N ALA A 384 1.61 0.13 -16.21
CA ALA A 384 2.11 -0.23 -17.54
C ALA A 384 1.14 -1.17 -18.27
N SER A 385 0.50 -2.09 -17.54
CA SER A 385 -0.51 -2.99 -18.11
C SER A 385 -1.75 -2.23 -18.57
N ALA A 386 -2.23 -1.28 -17.75
CA ALA A 386 -3.34 -0.38 -18.10
C ALA A 386 -3.00 0.48 -19.31
N ALA A 387 -1.83 1.14 -19.32
CA ALA A 387 -1.36 1.96 -20.43
C ALA A 387 -1.28 1.16 -21.74
N ALA A 388 -0.75 -0.06 -21.70
CA ALA A 388 -0.63 -0.93 -22.86
C ALA A 388 -2.01 -1.37 -23.39
N TRP A 389 -2.98 -1.63 -22.51
CA TRP A 389 -4.35 -1.92 -22.92
C TRP A 389 -5.02 -0.68 -23.55
N ASN A 390 -4.92 0.49 -22.90
CA ASN A 390 -5.53 1.74 -23.35
C ASN A 390 -5.03 2.13 -24.75
N VAL A 391 -3.72 2.10 -24.98
CA VAL A 391 -3.12 2.40 -26.30
C VAL A 391 -3.58 1.42 -27.38
N ARG A 392 -3.84 0.14 -27.05
CA ARG A 392 -4.35 -0.85 -28.01
C ARG A 392 -5.83 -0.63 -28.36
N HIS A 393 -6.63 -0.13 -27.42
CA HIS A 393 -8.08 -0.01 -27.59
C HIS A 393 -8.53 1.42 -27.92
N ALA A 394 -7.64 2.41 -27.83
CA ALA A 394 -7.94 3.81 -28.14
C ALA A 394 -8.52 4.02 -29.54
N ARG A 395 -9.56 4.85 -29.62
CA ARG A 395 -10.20 5.25 -30.88
C ARG A 395 -9.20 5.89 -31.85
N GLU A 396 -8.33 6.76 -31.34
CA GLU A 396 -7.33 7.48 -32.12
C GLU A 396 -6.29 6.56 -32.76
N ALA A 397 -6.17 5.33 -32.25
CA ALA A 397 -5.27 4.29 -32.77
C ALA A 397 -6.01 3.24 -33.62
N GLY A 398 -7.27 3.49 -34.00
CA GLY A 398 -8.12 2.57 -34.77
C GLY A 398 -8.80 1.48 -33.93
N GLY A 399 -8.77 1.59 -32.60
CA GLY A 399 -9.44 0.68 -31.69
C GLY A 399 -10.95 0.96 -31.56
N ARG A 400 -11.66 0.04 -30.89
CA ARG A 400 -13.11 0.14 -30.62
C ARG A 400 -13.47 0.87 -29.33
N GLY A 401 -12.48 1.30 -28.54
CA GLY A 401 -12.68 1.97 -27.27
C GLY A 401 -12.89 3.48 -27.41
N VAL A 402 -12.77 4.19 -26.30
CA VAL A 402 -12.94 5.65 -26.20
C VAL A 402 -11.68 6.43 -26.59
N GLU A 403 -11.80 7.76 -26.54
CA GLU A 403 -10.66 8.67 -26.71
C GLU A 403 -9.59 8.40 -25.65
N LEU A 404 -8.33 8.35 -26.07
CA LEU A 404 -7.21 8.10 -25.20
C LEU A 404 -6.96 9.26 -24.24
N ASP A 405 -7.07 8.98 -22.94
CA ASP A 405 -6.69 9.92 -21.88
C ASP A 405 -5.16 9.99 -21.73
N LEU A 406 -4.56 10.97 -22.42
CA LEU A 406 -3.12 11.25 -22.32
C LEU A 406 -2.71 11.84 -20.98
N CYS A 407 -3.62 12.51 -20.25
CA CYS A 407 -3.33 12.97 -18.89
C CYS A 407 -3.14 11.77 -17.96
N TYR A 408 -3.99 10.75 -18.03
CA TYR A 408 -3.81 9.51 -17.28
C TYR A 408 -2.48 8.83 -17.60
N LEU A 409 -2.07 8.76 -18.87
CA LEU A 409 -0.75 8.22 -19.25
C LEU A 409 0.40 9.07 -18.72
N SER A 410 0.24 10.39 -18.66
CA SER A 410 1.21 11.31 -18.07
C SER A 410 1.34 11.09 -16.55
N TYR A 411 0.22 10.95 -15.84
CA TYR A 411 0.19 10.67 -14.40
C TYR A 411 0.70 9.26 -14.04
N SER A 412 0.47 8.28 -14.92
CA SER A 412 1.04 6.93 -14.80
C SER A 412 2.58 6.92 -14.89
N GLY A 413 3.17 8.04 -15.31
CA GLY A 413 4.60 8.28 -15.26
C GLY A 413 5.39 7.36 -16.21
N THR A 414 6.56 6.93 -15.74
CA THR A 414 7.47 6.10 -16.55
C THR A 414 6.86 4.77 -16.98
N SER A 415 5.81 4.28 -16.30
CA SER A 415 5.12 3.02 -16.65
C SER A 415 4.41 3.08 -18.01
N ALA A 416 3.98 4.25 -18.45
CA ALA A 416 3.35 4.44 -19.75
C ALA A 416 4.34 4.58 -20.92
N LEU A 417 5.64 4.76 -20.66
CA LEU A 417 6.63 5.16 -21.68
C LEU A 417 6.65 4.23 -22.90
N LEU A 418 6.74 2.91 -22.70
CA LEU A 418 6.81 1.97 -23.83
C LEU A 418 5.51 1.94 -24.63
N SER A 419 4.37 2.08 -23.95
CA SER A 419 3.06 2.17 -24.60
C SER A 419 2.95 3.45 -25.45
N LEU A 420 3.49 4.57 -24.97
CA LEU A 420 3.54 5.84 -25.73
C LEU A 420 4.47 5.75 -26.93
N VAL A 421 5.64 5.11 -26.80
CA VAL A 421 6.57 4.88 -27.92
C VAL A 421 5.92 4.00 -28.98
N GLU A 422 5.21 2.95 -28.58
CA GLU A 422 4.52 2.08 -29.53
C GLU A 422 3.31 2.76 -30.17
N LEU A 423 2.59 3.60 -29.43
CA LEU A 423 1.49 4.41 -29.97
C LEU A 423 1.97 5.36 -31.07
N GLU A 424 3.10 6.03 -30.87
CA GLU A 424 3.65 6.99 -31.85
C GLU A 424 3.90 6.36 -33.23
N ARG A 425 4.21 5.07 -33.26
CA ARG A 425 4.49 4.30 -34.49
C ARG A 425 3.24 3.95 -35.28
N ARG A 426 2.04 4.20 -34.73
CA ARG A 426 0.77 3.96 -35.41
C ARG A 426 0.38 5.13 -36.32
N PRO A 427 -0.53 4.90 -37.29
CA PRO A 427 -1.11 6.00 -38.05
C PRO A 427 -1.95 6.87 -37.12
N LEU A 428 -1.47 8.09 -36.83
CA LEU A 428 -2.11 9.08 -35.97
C LEU A 428 -2.21 10.41 -36.73
N THR A 429 -3.19 11.24 -36.38
CA THR A 429 -3.24 12.63 -36.89
C THR A 429 -2.01 13.42 -36.42
N PRO A 430 -1.50 14.38 -37.21
CA PRO A 430 -0.30 15.14 -36.83
C PRO A 430 -0.43 15.84 -35.47
N ALA A 431 -1.60 16.44 -35.18
CA ALA A 431 -1.86 17.11 -33.92
C ALA A 431 -1.85 16.14 -32.72
N PHE A 432 -2.45 14.96 -32.87
CA PHE A 432 -2.46 13.96 -31.80
C PHE A 432 -1.08 13.31 -31.61
N ARG A 433 -0.35 13.05 -32.70
CA ARG A 433 1.03 12.57 -32.64
C ARG A 433 1.93 13.55 -31.88
N ASP A 434 1.75 14.85 -32.06
CA ASP A 434 2.49 15.88 -31.31
C ASP A 434 2.22 15.81 -29.79
N ARG A 435 0.94 15.67 -29.41
CA ARG A 435 0.54 15.46 -28.01
C ARG A 435 1.19 14.20 -27.41
N VAL A 436 1.15 13.08 -28.13
CA VAL A 436 1.80 11.81 -27.73
C VAL A 436 3.31 12.00 -27.57
N ARG A 437 3.98 12.69 -28.51
CA ARG A 437 5.42 13.00 -28.43
C ARG A 437 5.77 13.82 -27.20
N TYR A 438 4.96 14.80 -26.86
CA TYR A 438 5.18 15.61 -25.66
C TYR A 438 5.15 14.74 -24.40
N VAL A 439 4.07 13.96 -24.20
CA VAL A 439 3.94 13.10 -23.01
C VAL A 439 5.04 12.04 -22.99
N ARG A 440 5.34 11.40 -24.13
CA ARG A 440 6.46 10.46 -24.27
C ARG A 440 7.78 11.11 -23.87
N ASN A 441 8.06 12.33 -24.33
CA ASN A 441 9.32 13.01 -24.02
C ASN A 441 9.45 13.31 -22.54
N LEU A 442 8.38 13.82 -21.92
CA LEU A 442 8.31 14.05 -20.48
C LEU A 442 8.70 12.78 -19.69
N GLN A 443 8.11 11.63 -20.06
CA GLN A 443 8.39 10.36 -19.37
C GLN A 443 9.77 9.79 -19.69
N PHE A 444 10.28 10.00 -20.91
CA PHE A 444 11.61 9.57 -21.31
C PHE A 444 12.69 10.34 -20.55
N ASP A 445 12.53 11.66 -20.42
CA ASP A 445 13.46 12.53 -19.70
C ASP A 445 13.42 12.23 -18.20
N ALA A 446 12.21 12.11 -17.62
CA ALA A 446 12.05 11.73 -16.22
C ALA A 446 12.69 10.37 -15.91
N LEU A 447 12.51 9.37 -16.78
CA LEU A 447 13.14 8.06 -16.62
C LEU A 447 14.67 8.16 -16.78
N THR A 448 15.16 8.92 -17.75
CA THR A 448 16.61 9.09 -17.96
C THR A 448 17.27 9.74 -16.75
N GLN A 449 16.66 10.79 -16.18
CA GLN A 449 17.14 11.41 -14.95
C GLN A 449 17.11 10.43 -13.77
N ALA A 450 16.00 9.70 -13.58
CA ALA A 450 15.89 8.72 -12.51
C ALA A 450 16.93 7.58 -12.63
N GLN A 451 17.28 7.16 -13.85
CA GLN A 451 18.29 6.14 -14.09
C GLN A 451 19.74 6.68 -14.08
N SER A 452 19.94 7.99 -13.99
CA SER A 452 21.28 8.59 -13.82
C SER A 452 21.70 8.68 -12.34
N ASP A 453 20.73 8.70 -11.43
CA ASP A 453 20.96 8.72 -9.98
C ASP A 453 20.87 7.29 -9.42
N TRP A 454 21.97 6.78 -8.87
CA TRP A 454 22.03 5.44 -8.27
C TRP A 454 20.99 5.23 -7.15
N ARG A 455 20.52 6.30 -6.50
CA ARG A 455 19.50 6.23 -5.43
C ARG A 455 18.10 5.95 -5.97
N ARG A 456 17.81 6.38 -7.19
CA ARG A 456 16.51 6.23 -7.88
C ARG A 456 16.55 5.19 -8.99
N TRP A 457 17.74 4.72 -9.34
CA TRP A 457 17.96 3.70 -10.35
C TRP A 457 17.20 2.41 -10.01
N THR A 458 16.54 1.83 -11.02
CA THR A 458 15.82 0.56 -10.88
C THR A 458 16.10 -0.38 -12.04
N TRP A 459 16.21 -1.68 -11.79
CA TRP A 459 16.36 -2.69 -12.86
C TRP A 459 15.21 -2.62 -13.87
N ARG A 460 13.96 -2.47 -13.40
CA ARG A 460 12.80 -2.30 -14.28
C ARG A 460 12.96 -1.04 -15.14
N GLY A 461 13.34 0.08 -14.53
CA GLY A 461 13.53 1.35 -15.22
C GLY A 461 14.66 1.32 -16.24
N ALA A 462 15.79 0.67 -15.92
CA ALA A 462 16.90 0.47 -16.84
C ALA A 462 16.49 -0.36 -18.06
N ASN A 463 15.80 -1.48 -17.85
CA ASN A 463 15.27 -2.32 -18.94
C ASN A 463 14.27 -1.55 -19.81
N ARG A 464 13.40 -0.76 -19.18
CA ARG A 464 12.41 0.09 -19.85
C ARG A 464 13.08 1.17 -20.69
N LEU A 465 14.09 1.85 -20.16
CA LEU A 465 14.84 2.88 -20.86
C LEU A 465 15.63 2.31 -22.04
N ALA A 466 16.26 1.14 -21.84
CA ALA A 466 16.96 0.43 -22.92
C ALA A 466 16.00 -0.01 -24.04
N ALA A 467 14.79 -0.47 -23.70
CA ALA A 467 13.75 -0.76 -24.70
C ALA A 467 13.29 0.50 -25.42
N ALA A 468 13.05 1.60 -24.71
CA ALA A 468 12.63 2.87 -25.32
C ALA A 468 13.69 3.43 -26.28
N ARG A 469 14.98 3.43 -25.88
CA ARG A 469 16.10 3.85 -26.73
C ARG A 469 16.21 3.01 -28.01
N ARG A 470 16.03 1.69 -27.90
CA ARG A 470 16.03 0.80 -29.08
C ARG A 470 14.91 1.12 -30.06
N LEU A 471 13.72 1.46 -29.56
CA LEU A 471 12.56 1.76 -30.39
C LEU A 471 12.59 3.17 -31.00
N LEU A 472 13.15 4.15 -30.29
CA LEU A 472 13.20 5.56 -30.73
C LEU A 472 14.43 5.89 -31.60
N GLY A 473 15.51 5.11 -31.49
CA GLY A 473 16.77 5.40 -32.18
C GLY A 473 17.57 6.54 -31.54
N ALA A 474 18.61 7.00 -32.25
CA ALA A 474 19.56 7.98 -31.73
C ALA A 474 18.97 9.40 -31.61
N ASN A 475 18.06 9.77 -32.51
CA ASN A 475 17.45 11.09 -32.58
C ASN A 475 15.93 10.96 -32.46
N PRO A 476 15.39 10.79 -31.23
CA PRO A 476 13.95 10.71 -31.02
C PRO A 476 13.27 11.98 -31.52
N PRO A 477 12.12 11.87 -32.22
CA PRO A 477 11.36 13.04 -32.63
C PRO A 477 10.88 13.83 -31.42
N LEU A 478 11.08 15.15 -31.50
CA LEU A 478 10.67 16.10 -30.48
C LEU A 478 9.26 16.64 -30.75
N PRO A 479 8.53 17.06 -29.70
CA PRO A 479 7.28 17.78 -29.88
C PRO A 479 7.52 19.13 -30.57
N ALA A 480 6.48 19.65 -31.23
CA ALA A 480 6.49 20.94 -31.89
C ALA A 480 6.83 22.07 -30.89
N PRO A 481 7.59 23.09 -31.33
CA PRO A 481 7.92 24.23 -30.49
C PRO A 481 6.65 24.99 -30.10
N LEU A 482 6.65 25.54 -28.88
CA LEU A 482 5.53 26.33 -28.39
C LEU A 482 5.53 27.74 -28.99
N PRO A 483 4.36 28.27 -29.37
CA PRO A 483 4.20 29.69 -29.66
C PRO A 483 4.58 30.56 -28.44
N PRO A 484 4.93 31.85 -28.64
CA PRO A 484 5.20 32.76 -27.55
C PRO A 484 4.05 32.81 -26.54
N LYS A 485 4.38 32.74 -25.24
CA LYS A 485 3.42 32.73 -24.11
C LYS A 485 2.53 31.49 -24.00
N ALA A 486 2.63 30.50 -24.88
CA ALA A 486 1.84 29.28 -24.80
C ALA A 486 2.45 28.26 -23.81
N TYR A 487 1.61 27.38 -23.25
CA TYR A 487 2.02 26.28 -22.36
C TYR A 487 1.39 24.95 -22.79
N ARG A 488 1.92 23.81 -22.30
CA ARG A 488 1.33 22.48 -22.55
C ARG A 488 0.62 21.94 -21.32
N ASN A 489 -0.60 21.44 -21.52
CA ASN A 489 -1.38 20.71 -20.53
C ASN A 489 -0.85 19.27 -20.33
N CYS A 490 -1.39 18.53 -19.36
CA CYS A 490 -1.00 17.14 -19.08
C CYS A 490 -1.18 16.19 -20.27
N ASP A 491 -2.13 16.47 -21.16
CA ASP A 491 -2.41 15.71 -22.38
C ASP A 491 -1.65 16.23 -23.61
N GLY A 492 -0.75 17.19 -23.42
CA GLY A 492 0.05 17.81 -24.47
C GLY A 492 -0.68 18.85 -25.32
N THR A 493 -1.93 19.20 -25.02
CA THR A 493 -2.62 20.31 -25.70
C THR A 493 -1.95 21.65 -25.38
N ILE A 494 -1.99 22.57 -26.35
CA ILE A 494 -1.37 23.90 -26.23
C ILE A 494 -2.43 24.87 -25.69
N GLY A 495 -2.20 25.38 -24.48
CA GLY A 495 -2.99 26.44 -23.86
C GLY A 495 -2.34 27.80 -24.02
N PHE A 496 -3.16 28.85 -24.00
CA PHE A 496 -2.71 30.25 -23.97
C PHE A 496 -3.20 30.89 -22.67
N PRO A 497 -2.40 31.75 -22.02
CA PRO A 497 -2.85 32.50 -20.86
C PRO A 497 -4.02 33.39 -21.27
N GLU A 498 -5.08 33.40 -20.45
CA GLU A 498 -6.20 34.31 -20.66
C GLU A 498 -5.69 35.76 -20.64
N PRO A 499 -6.19 36.63 -21.55
CA PRO A 499 -5.86 38.05 -21.49
C PRO A 499 -6.34 38.60 -20.13
N PRO A 500 -5.58 39.52 -19.51
CA PRO A 500 -6.01 40.14 -18.27
C PRO A 500 -7.39 40.76 -18.48
N VAL A 501 -8.36 40.34 -17.67
CA VAL A 501 -9.69 40.96 -17.64
C VAL A 501 -9.47 42.42 -17.29
N GLU A 502 -9.76 43.33 -18.22
CA GLU A 502 -9.83 44.76 -17.91
C GLU A 502 -10.88 44.93 -16.82
N THR A 503 -10.43 45.14 -15.59
CA THR A 503 -11.31 45.56 -14.50
C THR A 503 -11.79 46.96 -14.87
N THR A 504 -12.99 47.06 -15.43
CA THR A 504 -13.71 48.33 -15.52
C THR A 504 -13.75 48.90 -14.09
N PRO A 505 -13.26 50.12 -13.85
CA PRO A 505 -13.29 50.71 -12.51
C PRO A 505 -14.74 50.74 -12.04
N SER A 506 -15.03 50.10 -10.90
CA SER A 506 -16.33 50.18 -10.27
C SER A 506 -16.73 51.66 -10.13
N PRO A 507 -17.97 52.04 -10.48
CA PRO A 507 -18.41 53.41 -10.29
C PRO A 507 -18.25 53.78 -8.81
N LYS A 508 -17.58 54.92 -8.56
CA LYS A 508 -17.47 55.53 -7.22
C LYS A 508 -18.84 55.48 -6.55
N PRO A 509 -18.95 55.09 -5.27
CA PRO A 509 -20.21 55.20 -4.56
C PRO A 509 -20.63 56.68 -4.59
N ALA A 510 -21.80 56.97 -5.16
CA ALA A 510 -22.42 58.28 -5.02
C ALA A 510 -22.55 58.58 -3.52
N ALA A 511 -22.14 59.78 -3.12
CA ALA A 511 -22.29 60.25 -1.76
C ALA A 511 -23.75 60.07 -1.33
N ARG A 512 -23.99 59.24 -0.31
CA ARG A 512 -25.30 59.18 0.35
C ARG A 512 -25.52 60.53 1.02
N THR A 513 -26.48 61.29 0.51
CA THR A 513 -27.14 62.35 1.24
C THR A 513 -27.70 61.78 2.54
N ALA A 514 -27.51 62.53 3.63
CA ALA A 514 -27.96 62.17 4.95
C ALA A 514 -29.50 62.13 5.01
N GLU A 515 -30.07 61.00 5.44
CA GLU A 515 -31.47 60.91 5.85
C GLU A 515 -31.61 60.08 7.15
N ASP A 516 -32.15 60.79 8.14
CA ASP A 516 -32.83 60.51 9.42
C ASP A 516 -32.62 59.21 10.26
N PRO A 517 -32.25 59.34 11.55
CA PRO A 517 -32.06 58.24 12.48
C PRO A 517 -33.33 57.95 13.31
N VAL A 518 -34.46 57.55 12.71
CA VAL A 518 -35.66 57.14 13.49
C VAL A 518 -36.33 55.83 13.03
N ALA A 519 -35.94 55.22 11.92
CA ALA A 519 -36.70 54.08 11.35
C ALA A 519 -36.10 52.66 11.55
N ASN A 520 -35.10 52.44 12.42
CA ASN A 520 -34.41 51.13 12.54
C ASN A 520 -34.45 50.51 13.94
N ALA A 521 -35.59 50.57 14.63
CA ALA A 521 -35.77 49.91 15.93
C ALA A 521 -36.70 48.68 15.93
N VAL A 522 -37.15 48.18 14.78
CA VAL A 522 -38.04 46.99 14.72
C VAL A 522 -37.66 46.07 13.55
N ALA A 523 -36.48 45.44 13.60
CA ALA A 523 -36.14 44.37 12.64
C ALA A 523 -35.03 43.39 13.11
N ASN A 524 -34.78 43.25 14.42
CA ASN A 524 -33.77 42.31 14.94
C ASN A 524 -34.39 41.22 15.82
N THR A 525 -35.16 40.32 15.20
CA THR A 525 -35.48 39.00 15.80
C THR A 525 -35.63 37.93 14.73
N THR A 526 -34.54 37.53 14.05
CA THR A 526 -34.42 36.18 13.46
C THR A 526 -32.96 35.84 13.15
N PRO A 527 -32.37 34.78 13.73
CA PRO A 527 -31.04 34.32 13.35
C PRO A 527 -31.09 33.45 12.08
N PRO A 528 -30.22 33.65 11.07
CA PRO A 528 -30.12 32.73 9.95
C PRO A 528 -29.17 31.55 10.27
N LEU A 529 -29.66 30.37 9.92
CA LEU A 529 -29.03 29.06 10.02
C LEU A 529 -27.77 28.96 9.14
N THR A 530 -26.72 28.39 9.73
CA THR A 530 -25.50 27.93 9.07
C THR A 530 -25.75 26.74 8.15
N GLY A 531 -25.13 26.72 6.97
CA GLY A 531 -24.94 25.49 6.19
C GLY A 531 -24.70 25.69 4.70
N THR A 532 -23.47 25.99 4.29
CA THR A 532 -23.00 25.79 2.91
C THR A 532 -22.19 24.49 2.81
N PRO A 533 -22.46 23.60 1.83
CA PRO A 533 -21.65 22.42 1.58
C PRO A 533 -20.53 22.74 0.58
N SER A 534 -19.29 22.40 0.92
CA SER A 534 -18.13 22.36 0.04
C SER A 534 -18.23 21.20 -0.96
N ARG A 535 -17.95 21.49 -2.24
CA ARG A 535 -17.70 20.50 -3.31
C ARG A 535 -16.26 20.03 -3.29
#